data_AF-A0A1A9F2A4-F1
#
_entry.id   AF-A0A1A9F2A4-F1
#
_cell.length_a   1.000
_cell.length_b   1.000
_cell.length_c   1.000
_cell.angle_alpha   90.00
_cell.angle_beta   90.00
_cell.angle_gamma   90.00
#
_symmetry.space_group_name_H-M   'P 1'
#
loop_
_entity.id
_entity.type
_entity.pdbx_description
1 polymer ?
#
loop_
_entity_poly.entity_id
_entity_poly.type
_entity_poly.pdbx_seq_one_letter_code
_entity_poly.pdbx_strand_id
1 'polypeptide(L)'
;MRLRLKRVAMVMAIYVSSAAALAGLPGVATLQVDAPQRAQPLSVTLWYPAAQGSEVVSIGDSAVLEGTPGLLDAPVAEGTFPLVLVSHGGMRSAPHLGEWIGAALAQRGFIALVVPAPRLGLQDAAIAPAELWKRPADISASLTALEHRIGAALIVDPEISSAFSAASLASIKTPVLALNQGEASDILPGLDASGLVGAVPALEYHTMVQARR
;
A
#
# COMPACT_ATOMS: atom_id res chain seq x y z
N MET A 1 -26.50 -9.71 20.85
CA MET A 1 -25.10 -9.78 21.35
C MET A 1 -24.17 -10.45 20.32
N ARG A 2 -24.12 -9.97 19.05
CA ARG A 2 -23.31 -10.56 17.96
C ARG A 2 -22.38 -9.56 17.25
N LEU A 3 -22.39 -8.28 17.68
CA LEU A 3 -21.64 -7.20 17.00
C LEU A 3 -20.25 -6.91 17.61
N ARG A 4 -19.95 -7.38 18.83
CA ARG A 4 -18.66 -7.13 19.49
C ARG A 4 -17.53 -8.07 19.03
N LEU A 5 -17.85 -9.21 18.44
CA LEU A 5 -16.85 -10.18 17.98
C LEU A 5 -16.15 -9.77 16.66
N LYS A 6 -16.76 -8.89 15.85
CA LYS A 6 -16.17 -8.46 14.57
C LYS A 6 -15.09 -7.38 14.72
N ARG A 7 -15.14 -6.56 15.77
CA ARG A 7 -14.15 -5.49 16.05
C ARG A 7 -12.82 -6.02 16.60
N VAL A 8 -12.84 -7.19 17.25
CA VAL A 8 -11.60 -7.83 17.75
C VAL A 8 -10.88 -8.59 16.63
N ALA A 9 -11.58 -8.97 15.56
CA ALA A 9 -11.04 -9.81 14.50
C ALA A 9 -10.06 -9.08 13.56
N MET A 10 -10.15 -7.75 13.39
CA MET A 10 -9.27 -7.02 12.48
C MET A 10 -7.86 -6.84 13.05
N VAL A 11 -7.75 -6.47 14.33
CA VAL A 11 -6.46 -6.43 15.04
C VAL A 11 -5.91 -7.84 15.30
N MET A 12 -6.76 -8.84 15.58
CA MET A 12 -6.29 -10.22 15.82
C MET A 12 -5.91 -11.00 14.56
N ALA A 13 -6.46 -10.68 13.38
CA ALA A 13 -6.03 -11.31 12.13
C ALA A 13 -4.60 -10.89 11.72
N ILE A 14 -4.14 -9.73 12.18
CA ILE A 14 -2.73 -9.29 12.04
C ILE A 14 -1.81 -10.04 13.02
N TYR A 15 -2.34 -10.55 14.15
CA TYR A 15 -1.54 -11.22 15.19
C TYR A 15 -1.33 -12.73 14.97
N VAL A 16 -2.09 -13.41 14.10
CA VAL A 16 -2.02 -14.89 13.99
C VAL A 16 -1.05 -15.42 12.93
N SER A 17 -0.55 -14.59 12.02
CA SER A 17 0.57 -15.00 11.15
C SER A 17 1.90 -14.51 11.70
N SER A 18 2.37 -15.16 12.77
CA SER A 18 3.81 -15.42 12.86
C SER A 18 4.14 -16.48 11.81
N ALA A 19 3.97 -16.15 10.52
CA ALA A 19 4.66 -16.86 9.47
C ALA A 19 6.13 -16.60 9.75
N ALA A 20 6.86 -17.63 10.15
CA ALA A 20 8.31 -17.54 10.24
C ALA A 20 8.83 -16.90 8.95
N ALA A 21 9.70 -15.89 9.07
CA ALA A 21 10.25 -15.24 7.89
C ALA A 21 10.80 -16.34 6.97
N LEU A 22 10.32 -16.37 5.73
CA LEU A 22 10.77 -17.33 4.74
C LEU A 22 12.28 -17.09 4.54
N ALA A 23 13.05 -18.16 4.68
CA ALA A 23 14.50 -18.06 4.55
C ALA A 23 14.88 -17.71 3.10
N GLY A 24 15.69 -16.66 2.93
CA GLY A 24 16.20 -16.22 1.64
C GLY A 24 15.68 -14.85 1.18
N LEU A 25 16.05 -14.47 -0.04
CA LEU A 25 15.54 -13.26 -0.68
C LEU A 25 14.13 -13.53 -1.26
N PRO A 26 13.21 -12.56 -1.18
CA PRO A 26 11.92 -12.65 -1.86
C PRO A 26 12.08 -12.55 -3.38
N GLY A 27 11.10 -13.05 -4.12
CA GLY A 27 11.00 -12.83 -5.56
C GLY A 27 10.51 -11.43 -5.88
N VAL A 28 10.93 -10.92 -7.03
CA VAL A 28 10.46 -9.66 -7.58
C VAL A 28 10.18 -9.78 -9.06
N ALA A 29 9.03 -9.25 -9.50
CA ALA A 29 8.63 -9.17 -10.89
C ALA A 29 8.01 -7.81 -11.20
N THR A 30 8.07 -7.39 -12.46
CA THR A 30 7.40 -6.18 -12.94
C THR A 30 6.24 -6.55 -13.85
N LEU A 31 5.06 -6.00 -13.58
CA LEU A 31 3.86 -6.19 -14.41
C LEU A 31 3.48 -4.87 -15.09
N GLN A 32 3.06 -4.97 -16.35
CA GLN A 32 2.43 -3.85 -17.05
C GLN A 32 0.91 -3.98 -16.90
N VAL A 33 0.29 -2.96 -16.33
CA VAL A 33 -1.15 -2.90 -16.07
C VAL A 33 -1.77 -1.81 -16.93
N ASP A 34 -2.74 -2.17 -17.76
CA ASP A 34 -3.52 -1.20 -18.51
C ASP A 34 -4.31 -0.29 -17.56
N ALA A 35 -4.06 1.01 -17.64
CA ALA A 35 -4.69 2.01 -16.77
C ALA A 35 -5.54 2.97 -17.62
N PRO A 36 -6.89 2.84 -17.58
CA PRO A 36 -7.77 3.54 -18.52
C PRO A 36 -7.68 5.08 -18.48
N GLN A 37 -7.21 5.66 -17.38
CA GLN A 37 -7.08 7.11 -17.19
C GLN A 37 -5.65 7.62 -17.44
N ARG A 38 -4.77 6.77 -17.94
CA ARG A 38 -3.35 7.04 -18.19
C ARG A 38 -3.04 6.89 -19.68
N ALA A 39 -2.03 7.63 -20.13
CA ALA A 39 -1.54 7.56 -21.51
C ALA A 39 -0.62 6.35 -21.75
N GLN A 40 -0.06 5.78 -20.69
CA GLN A 40 0.85 4.64 -20.72
C GLN A 40 0.41 3.63 -19.65
N PRO A 41 0.65 2.33 -19.86
CA PRO A 41 0.47 1.31 -18.83
C PRO A 41 1.24 1.65 -17.55
N LEU A 42 0.72 1.19 -16.41
CA LEU A 42 1.40 1.27 -15.13
C LEU A 42 2.40 0.13 -15.03
N SER A 43 3.64 0.46 -14.71
CA SER A 43 4.66 -0.51 -14.33
C SER A 43 4.57 -0.74 -12.83
N VAL A 44 3.94 -1.83 -12.39
CA VAL A 44 3.78 -2.17 -10.97
C VAL A 44 4.80 -3.22 -10.55
N THR A 45 5.30 -3.12 -9.32
CA THR A 45 6.26 -4.10 -8.78
C THR A 45 5.51 -5.12 -7.93
N LEU A 46 5.76 -6.41 -8.17
CA LEU A 46 5.25 -7.50 -7.37
C LEU A 46 6.40 -8.12 -6.57
N TRP A 47 6.31 -8.07 -5.24
CA TRP A 47 7.18 -8.81 -4.32
C TRP A 47 6.45 -10.02 -3.77
N TYR A 48 7.09 -11.18 -3.72
CA TYR A 48 6.41 -12.41 -3.32
C TYR A 48 7.37 -13.45 -2.71
N PRO A 49 6.84 -14.39 -1.90
CA PRO A 49 7.53 -15.60 -1.50
C PRO A 49 8.06 -16.37 -2.72
N ALA A 50 9.38 -16.51 -2.84
CA ALA A 50 10.00 -17.20 -3.97
C ALA A 50 10.60 -18.56 -3.57
N ALA A 51 10.60 -19.49 -4.52
CA ALA A 51 11.42 -20.69 -4.47
C ALA A 51 12.89 -20.35 -4.76
N GLN A 52 13.80 -21.32 -4.58
CA GLN A 52 15.23 -21.12 -4.83
C GLN A 52 15.55 -20.98 -6.33
N GLY A 53 16.60 -20.19 -6.62
CA GLY A 53 17.35 -20.31 -7.88
C GLY A 53 17.02 -19.26 -8.96
N SER A 54 17.36 -18.00 -8.73
CA SER A 54 17.25 -16.96 -9.77
C SER A 54 18.31 -15.87 -9.61
N GLU A 55 18.40 -14.97 -10.59
CA GLU A 55 19.28 -13.82 -10.56
C GLU A 55 18.92 -12.88 -9.40
N VAL A 56 19.93 -12.40 -8.67
CA VAL A 56 19.73 -11.38 -7.63
C VAL A 56 19.81 -10.01 -8.28
N VAL A 57 18.74 -9.23 -8.14
CA VAL A 57 18.67 -7.83 -8.58
C VAL A 57 18.48 -6.90 -7.39
N SER A 58 18.90 -5.65 -7.54
CA SER A 58 18.69 -4.59 -6.56
C SER A 58 17.72 -3.55 -7.13
N ILE A 59 16.55 -3.37 -6.51
CA ILE A 59 15.52 -2.46 -6.97
C ILE A 59 15.60 -1.14 -6.19
N GLY A 60 15.62 -0.01 -6.91
CA GLY A 60 15.71 1.32 -6.29
C GLY A 60 17.11 1.77 -5.90
N ASP A 61 18.15 1.02 -6.31
CA ASP A 61 19.54 1.36 -6.08
C ASP A 61 19.92 2.68 -6.77
N SER A 62 20.66 3.54 -6.07
CA SER A 62 21.13 4.82 -6.60
C SER A 62 22.38 5.31 -5.88
N ALA A 63 22.94 6.42 -6.33
CA ALA A 63 24.10 7.04 -5.67
C ALA A 63 23.85 7.46 -4.20
N VAL A 64 22.60 7.50 -3.75
CA VAL A 64 22.20 7.99 -2.42
C VAL A 64 21.32 7.02 -1.64
N LEU A 65 20.81 5.95 -2.25
CA LEU A 65 19.93 4.96 -1.62
C LEU A 65 20.43 3.56 -1.93
N GLU A 66 20.46 2.71 -0.91
CA GLU A 66 20.66 1.27 -1.07
C GLU A 66 19.39 0.65 -1.67
N GLY A 67 19.54 -0.06 -2.78
CA GLY A 67 18.44 -0.79 -3.38
C GLY A 67 17.99 -2.00 -2.55
N THR A 68 16.75 -2.42 -2.77
CA THR A 68 16.15 -3.58 -2.12
C THR A 68 16.48 -4.84 -2.92
N PRO A 69 17.18 -5.84 -2.35
CA PRO A 69 17.55 -7.05 -3.07
C PRO A 69 16.35 -8.01 -3.24
N GLY A 70 16.26 -8.63 -4.40
CA GLY A 70 15.24 -9.63 -4.75
C GLY A 70 15.71 -10.63 -5.80
N LEU A 71 15.01 -11.76 -5.90
CA LEU A 71 15.21 -12.76 -6.93
C LEU A 71 14.35 -12.42 -8.14
N LEU A 72 14.96 -11.98 -9.25
CA LEU A 72 14.23 -11.55 -10.45
C LEU A 72 13.47 -12.72 -11.07
N ASP A 73 12.16 -12.54 -11.24
CA ASP A 73 11.23 -13.47 -11.90
C ASP A 73 11.34 -14.93 -11.40
N ALA A 74 11.74 -15.09 -10.14
CA ALA A 74 11.86 -16.40 -9.51
C ALA A 74 10.51 -17.11 -9.46
N PRO A 75 10.47 -18.45 -9.53
CA PRO A 75 9.23 -19.18 -9.32
C PRO A 75 8.63 -18.84 -7.95
N VAL A 76 7.32 -18.60 -7.90
CA VAL A 76 6.61 -18.37 -6.64
C VAL A 76 6.74 -19.63 -5.78
N ALA A 77 6.99 -19.45 -4.48
CA ALA A 77 7.03 -20.53 -3.52
C ALA A 77 5.67 -21.26 -3.46
N GLU A 78 5.68 -22.54 -3.08
CA GLU A 78 4.44 -23.27 -2.86
C GLU A 78 3.64 -22.67 -1.70
N GLY A 79 2.33 -22.49 -1.89
CA GLY A 79 1.42 -22.00 -0.85
C GLY A 79 0.34 -21.06 -1.36
N THR A 80 -0.43 -20.52 -0.43
CA THR A 80 -1.38 -19.43 -0.69
C THR A 80 -0.99 -18.25 0.19
N PHE A 81 -0.79 -17.10 -0.44
CA PHE A 81 -0.27 -15.92 0.24
C PHE A 81 -1.29 -14.78 0.14
N PRO A 82 -1.61 -14.09 1.25
CA PRO A 82 -2.44 -12.90 1.21
C PRO A 82 -1.76 -11.76 0.43
N LEU A 83 -2.55 -11.01 -0.35
CA LEU A 83 -2.07 -9.80 -1.03
C LEU A 83 -2.12 -8.58 -0.11
N VAL A 84 -1.05 -7.79 -0.11
CA VAL A 84 -0.99 -6.43 0.39
C VAL A 84 -0.70 -5.51 -0.79
N LEU A 85 -1.61 -4.58 -1.07
CA LEU A 85 -1.35 -3.53 -2.05
C LEU A 85 -0.74 -2.33 -1.32
N VAL A 86 0.43 -1.90 -1.77
CA VAL A 86 1.14 -0.74 -1.26
C VAL A 86 1.01 0.40 -2.28
N SER A 87 0.29 1.44 -1.89
CA SER A 87 0.10 2.65 -2.67
C SER A 87 0.58 3.83 -1.83
N HIS A 88 1.74 4.38 -2.16
CA HIS A 88 2.31 5.53 -1.43
C HIS A 88 1.72 6.86 -1.91
N GLY A 89 2.07 7.96 -1.22
CA GLY A 89 1.62 9.31 -1.55
C GLY A 89 2.01 9.79 -2.96
N GLY A 90 1.29 10.79 -3.46
CA GLY A 90 1.45 11.39 -4.78
C GLY A 90 2.21 12.71 -4.79
N MET A 91 2.27 13.33 -5.98
CA MET A 91 2.91 14.62 -6.31
C MET A 91 4.44 14.68 -6.34
N ARG A 92 5.20 13.99 -5.47
CA ARG A 92 6.69 14.05 -5.47
C ARG A 92 7.40 12.81 -4.92
N SER A 93 6.73 11.66 -4.88
CA SER A 93 7.36 10.42 -4.42
C SER A 93 8.57 10.08 -5.29
N ALA A 94 9.71 9.78 -4.66
CA ALA A 94 10.82 9.17 -5.37
C ALA A 94 10.39 7.80 -5.95
N PRO A 95 10.99 7.37 -7.07
CA PRO A 95 10.77 6.02 -7.57
C PRO A 95 11.19 5.01 -6.50
N HIS A 96 10.56 3.84 -6.49
CA HIS A 96 10.94 2.72 -5.63
C HIS A 96 10.84 2.96 -4.10
N LEU A 97 10.06 3.95 -3.65
CA LEU A 97 9.86 4.21 -2.21
C LEU A 97 9.08 3.12 -1.46
N GLY A 98 8.43 2.20 -2.18
CA GLY A 98 7.66 1.09 -1.60
C GLY A 98 8.36 -0.27 -1.65
N GLU A 99 9.56 -0.38 -2.22
CA GLU A 99 10.16 -1.69 -2.50
C GLU A 99 10.62 -2.40 -1.22
N TRP A 100 11.26 -1.68 -0.30
CA TRP A 100 11.76 -2.23 0.96
C TRP A 100 10.64 -2.86 1.81
N ILE A 101 9.47 -2.21 1.87
CA ILE A 101 8.31 -2.74 2.61
C ILE A 101 7.67 -3.89 1.84
N GLY A 102 7.65 -3.83 0.50
CA GLY A 102 7.20 -4.93 -0.35
C GLY A 102 8.01 -6.20 -0.12
N ALA A 103 9.34 -6.10 -0.15
CA ALA A 103 10.25 -7.20 0.15
C ALA A 103 10.07 -7.73 1.58
N ALA A 104 9.95 -6.84 2.57
CA ALA A 104 9.77 -7.23 3.97
C ALA A 104 8.43 -7.96 4.23
N LEU A 105 7.37 -7.59 3.50
CA LEU A 105 6.08 -8.28 3.49
C LEU A 105 6.18 -9.64 2.80
N ALA A 106 6.88 -9.72 1.67
CA ALA A 106 7.15 -10.97 0.95
C ALA A 106 7.90 -11.99 1.80
N GLN A 107 8.93 -11.56 2.51
CA GLN A 107 9.64 -12.41 3.47
C GLN A 107 8.73 -12.91 4.61
N ARG A 108 7.62 -12.24 4.90
CA ARG A 108 6.62 -12.63 5.92
C ARG A 108 5.46 -13.43 5.34
N GLY A 109 5.56 -13.90 4.09
CA GLY A 109 4.54 -14.74 3.47
C GLY A 109 3.36 -13.97 2.87
N PHE A 110 3.54 -12.69 2.53
CA PHE A 110 2.54 -11.90 1.80
C PHE A 110 2.97 -11.71 0.35
N ILE A 111 2.04 -11.63 -0.59
CA ILE A 111 2.35 -11.01 -1.88
C ILE A 111 2.19 -9.50 -1.66
N ALA A 112 3.16 -8.69 -2.08
CA ALA A 112 3.06 -7.24 -2.00
C ALA A 112 3.07 -6.63 -3.41
N LEU A 113 1.99 -5.94 -3.76
CA LEU A 113 1.85 -5.20 -5.02
C LEU A 113 2.12 -3.72 -4.77
N VAL A 114 3.25 -3.21 -5.26
CA VAL A 114 3.63 -1.81 -5.15
C VAL A 114 3.15 -1.07 -6.39
N VAL A 115 2.22 -0.13 -6.21
CA VAL A 115 1.63 0.67 -7.30
C VAL A 115 2.23 2.07 -7.29
N PRO A 116 3.21 2.35 -8.16
CA PRO A 116 3.90 3.64 -8.13
C PRO A 116 3.00 4.77 -8.60
N ALA A 117 3.27 5.97 -8.10
CA ALA A 117 2.77 7.19 -8.71
C ALA A 117 3.57 7.47 -10.00
N PRO A 118 2.93 7.93 -11.08
CA PRO A 118 3.67 8.31 -12.29
C PRO A 118 4.65 9.44 -12.03
N ARG A 119 5.74 9.44 -12.81
CA ARG A 119 6.78 10.47 -12.74
C ARG A 119 6.24 11.78 -13.30
N LEU A 120 6.17 12.80 -12.45
CA LEU A 120 5.88 14.18 -12.83
C LEU A 120 7.16 14.99 -12.69
N GLY A 121 7.54 15.68 -13.76
CA GLY A 121 8.66 16.63 -13.77
C GLY A 121 8.23 18.02 -13.31
N LEU A 122 9.19 18.95 -13.25
CA LEU A 122 8.91 20.36 -12.92
C LEU A 122 7.89 20.99 -13.91
N GLN A 123 7.94 20.58 -15.17
CA GLN A 123 7.03 21.03 -16.22
C GLN A 123 5.59 20.57 -16.04
N ASP A 124 5.35 19.52 -15.24
CA ASP A 124 4.04 18.92 -15.03
C ASP A 124 3.32 19.51 -13.80
N ALA A 125 3.91 20.52 -13.15
CA ALA A 125 3.38 21.11 -11.91
C ALA A 125 1.92 21.58 -12.04
N ALA A 126 1.54 22.11 -13.21
CA ALA A 126 0.17 22.59 -13.46
C ALA A 126 -0.88 21.47 -13.47
N ILE A 127 -0.47 20.24 -13.80
CA ILE A 127 -1.36 19.07 -13.88
C ILE A 127 -1.22 18.12 -12.69
N ALA A 128 -0.20 18.32 -11.85
CA ALA A 128 0.10 17.46 -10.71
C ALA A 128 -1.06 17.29 -9.70
N PRO A 129 -1.84 18.34 -9.34
CA PRO A 129 -2.97 18.15 -8.43
C PRO A 129 -4.07 17.25 -8.99
N ALA A 130 -4.25 17.23 -10.32
CA ALA A 130 -5.25 16.38 -10.97
C ALA A 130 -4.83 14.90 -11.02
N GLU A 131 -3.54 14.60 -10.82
CA GLU A 131 -3.00 13.24 -10.83
C GLU A 131 -3.58 12.40 -9.69
N LEU A 132 -3.75 13.00 -8.50
CA LEU A 132 -4.24 12.30 -7.31
C LEU A 132 -5.59 11.60 -7.55
N TRP A 133 -6.47 12.23 -8.32
CA TRP A 133 -7.81 11.70 -8.63
C TRP A 133 -7.80 10.47 -9.54
N LYS A 134 -6.66 10.17 -10.20
CA LYS A 134 -6.49 8.98 -11.06
C LYS A 134 -6.03 7.76 -10.28
N ARG A 135 -5.44 7.94 -9.09
CA ARG A 135 -4.88 6.85 -8.26
C ARG A 135 -5.91 5.77 -7.88
N PRO A 136 -7.18 6.07 -7.55
CA PRO A 136 -8.15 5.01 -7.28
C PRO A 136 -8.40 4.08 -8.48
N ALA A 137 -8.37 4.63 -9.71
CA ALA A 137 -8.52 3.84 -10.93
C ALA A 137 -7.28 2.96 -11.19
N ASP A 138 -6.09 3.49 -10.94
CA ASP A 138 -4.82 2.74 -11.04
C ASP A 138 -4.80 1.52 -10.09
N ILE A 139 -5.22 1.74 -8.83
CA ILE A 139 -5.34 0.67 -7.81
C ILE A 139 -6.35 -0.39 -8.27
N SER A 140 -7.52 0.05 -8.74
CA SER A 140 -8.58 -0.85 -9.21
C SER A 140 -8.14 -1.70 -10.40
N ALA A 141 -7.44 -1.09 -11.37
CA ALA A 141 -6.89 -1.78 -12.52
C ALA A 141 -5.82 -2.80 -12.10
N SER A 142 -4.92 -2.44 -11.19
CA SER A 142 -3.86 -3.32 -10.68
C SER A 142 -4.42 -4.53 -9.94
N LEU A 143 -5.46 -4.34 -9.12
CA LEU A 143 -6.15 -5.44 -8.45
C LEU A 143 -6.91 -6.33 -9.43
N THR A 144 -7.53 -5.74 -10.45
CA THR A 144 -8.24 -6.49 -11.50
C THR A 144 -7.28 -7.35 -12.31
N ALA A 145 -6.09 -6.84 -12.63
CA ALA A 145 -5.04 -7.60 -13.33
C ALA A 145 -4.55 -8.82 -12.52
N LEU A 146 -4.66 -8.77 -11.20
CA LEU A 146 -4.37 -9.91 -10.29
C LEU A 146 -5.62 -10.67 -9.85
N GLU A 147 -6.78 -10.40 -10.48
CA GLU A 147 -8.09 -11.00 -10.17
C GLU A 147 -8.49 -10.92 -8.68
N HIS A 148 -8.04 -9.88 -7.98
CA HIS A 148 -8.22 -9.77 -6.54
C HIS A 148 -9.18 -8.67 -6.11
N ARG A 149 -9.79 -8.86 -4.92
CA ARG A 149 -10.78 -7.98 -4.31
C ARG A 149 -10.22 -7.46 -2.98
N ILE A 150 -10.46 -6.18 -2.71
CA ILE A 150 -10.02 -5.55 -1.46
C ILE A 150 -10.80 -6.14 -0.28
N GLY A 151 -10.09 -6.82 0.63
CA GLY A 151 -10.66 -7.34 1.88
C GLY A 151 -10.63 -6.36 3.05
N ALA A 152 -9.62 -5.49 3.08
CA ALA A 152 -9.40 -4.43 4.08
C ALA A 152 -8.47 -3.37 3.48
N ALA A 153 -8.46 -2.17 4.09
CA ALA A 153 -7.53 -1.10 3.75
C ALA A 153 -6.81 -0.59 5.00
N LEU A 154 -5.52 -0.31 4.88
CA LEU A 154 -4.73 0.43 5.85
C LEU A 154 -4.33 1.75 5.21
N ILE A 155 -4.64 2.87 5.87
CA ILE A 155 -4.24 4.20 5.46
C ILE A 155 -3.35 4.81 6.55
N VAL A 156 -2.15 5.25 6.17
CA VAL A 156 -1.16 5.83 7.08
C VAL A 156 -1.01 7.30 6.73
N ASP A 157 -1.21 8.16 7.73
CA ASP A 157 -1.27 9.63 7.62
C ASP A 157 -2.04 10.11 6.37
N PRO A 158 -3.34 9.75 6.26
CA PRO A 158 -4.12 10.19 5.12
C PRO A 158 -4.24 11.72 5.13
N GLU A 159 -3.66 12.36 4.13
CA GLU A 159 -3.76 13.79 3.90
C GLU A 159 -5.08 14.14 3.20
N ILE A 160 -5.63 15.33 3.48
CA ILE A 160 -6.81 15.89 2.80
C ILE A 160 -8.07 14.98 2.92
N SER A 161 -8.19 14.25 4.03
CA SER A 161 -9.35 13.41 4.34
C SER A 161 -10.68 14.20 4.32
N SER A 162 -10.63 15.51 4.59
CA SER A 162 -11.77 16.42 4.55
C SER A 162 -12.28 16.75 3.15
N ALA A 163 -11.54 16.45 2.08
CA ALA A 163 -11.99 16.70 0.70
C ALA A 163 -13.03 15.67 0.21
N PHE A 164 -13.21 14.56 0.92
CA PHE A 164 -14.19 13.54 0.55
C PHE A 164 -15.61 13.94 0.98
N SER A 165 -16.60 13.61 0.15
CA SER A 165 -18.00 13.84 0.50
C SER A 165 -18.47 12.82 1.55
N ALA A 166 -19.36 13.25 2.45
CA ALA A 166 -19.94 12.36 3.47
C ALA A 166 -20.63 11.13 2.84
N ALA A 167 -21.29 11.30 1.69
CA ALA A 167 -21.92 10.20 0.96
C ALA A 167 -20.89 9.18 0.44
N SER A 168 -19.74 9.64 -0.05
CA SER A 168 -18.65 8.77 -0.49
C SER A 168 -18.07 7.97 0.68
N LEU A 169 -17.75 8.63 1.79
CA LEU A 169 -17.22 7.98 2.99
C LEU A 169 -18.21 6.94 3.56
N ALA A 170 -19.49 7.28 3.62
CA ALA A 170 -20.54 6.37 4.09
C ALA A 170 -20.74 5.14 3.20
N SER A 171 -20.35 5.23 1.92
CA SER A 171 -20.43 4.12 0.97
C SER A 171 -19.32 3.07 1.12
N ILE A 172 -18.26 3.40 1.87
CA ILE A 172 -17.11 2.51 2.09
C ILE A 172 -17.52 1.38 3.04
N LYS A 173 -17.69 0.18 2.47
CA LYS A 173 -18.03 -1.05 3.20
C LYS A 173 -16.81 -1.87 3.62
N THR A 174 -15.68 -1.62 2.95
CA THR A 174 -14.40 -2.26 3.26
C THR A 174 -13.92 -1.79 4.63
N PRO A 175 -13.51 -2.71 5.53
CA PRO A 175 -12.89 -2.31 6.80
C PRO A 175 -11.64 -1.47 6.56
N VAL A 176 -11.50 -0.37 7.31
CA VAL A 176 -10.38 0.57 7.18
C VAL A 176 -9.67 0.71 8.52
N LEU A 177 -8.36 0.50 8.56
CA LEU A 177 -7.51 0.95 9.66
C LEU A 177 -6.86 2.28 9.23
N ALA A 178 -7.07 3.33 9.99
CA ALA A 178 -6.42 4.63 9.82
C ALA A 178 -5.40 4.85 10.93
N LEU A 179 -4.16 5.16 10.55
CA LEU A 179 -3.07 5.46 11.47
C LEU A 179 -2.59 6.88 11.23
N ASN A 180 -2.58 7.72 12.27
CA ASN A 180 -1.80 8.96 12.25
C ASN A 180 -0.49 8.81 13.02
N GLN A 181 0.60 9.42 12.53
CA GLN A 181 1.88 9.47 13.24
C GLN A 181 1.97 10.69 14.16
N GLY A 182 2.53 10.47 15.35
CA GLY A 182 2.70 11.49 16.40
C GLY A 182 1.62 11.45 17.48
N GLU A 183 1.75 12.37 18.43
CA GLU A 183 0.74 12.61 19.47
C GLU A 183 -0.46 13.33 18.90
N ALA A 184 -1.66 13.09 19.45
CA ALA A 184 -2.89 13.70 18.94
C ALA A 184 -2.84 15.24 18.97
N SER A 185 -2.12 15.84 19.91
CA SER A 185 -1.92 17.29 20.02
C SER A 185 -1.07 17.89 18.89
N ASP A 186 -0.25 17.06 18.24
CA ASP A 186 0.81 17.52 17.34
C ASP A 186 0.44 17.26 15.87
N ILE A 187 -0.71 16.63 15.62
CA ILE A 187 -1.22 16.37 14.28
C ILE A 187 -1.80 17.66 13.68
N LEU A 188 -1.25 18.08 12.55
CA LEU A 188 -1.78 19.23 11.81
C LEU A 188 -3.22 18.95 11.34
N PRO A 189 -4.14 19.93 11.36
CA PRO A 189 -5.54 19.71 10.98
C PRO A 189 -5.75 19.07 9.60
N GLY A 190 -4.90 19.37 8.61
CA GLY A 190 -4.99 18.77 7.27
C GLY A 190 -4.54 17.31 7.16
N LEU A 191 -3.89 16.81 8.22
CA LEU A 191 -3.39 15.44 8.36
C LEU A 191 -4.20 14.65 9.39
N ASP A 192 -5.13 15.29 10.10
CA ASP A 192 -5.93 14.64 11.12
C ASP A 192 -7.00 13.76 10.49
N ALA A 193 -6.84 12.45 10.65
CA ALA A 193 -7.77 11.44 10.17
C ALA A 193 -8.90 11.14 11.18
N SER A 194 -8.88 11.73 12.38
CA SER A 194 -9.88 11.50 13.42
C SER A 194 -11.30 11.83 12.95
N GLY A 195 -11.44 12.82 12.05
CA GLY A 195 -12.71 13.20 11.43
C GLY A 195 -13.33 12.12 10.53
N LEU A 196 -12.58 11.08 10.17
CA LEU A 196 -13.12 9.91 9.45
C LEU A 196 -13.90 8.97 10.36
N VAL A 197 -13.68 9.04 11.68
CA VAL A 197 -14.40 8.23 12.67
C VAL A 197 -15.88 8.61 12.63
N GLY A 198 -16.73 7.62 12.32
CA GLY A 198 -18.18 7.82 12.17
C GLY A 198 -18.61 8.23 10.75
N ALA A 199 -17.72 8.80 9.94
CA ALA A 199 -17.96 9.05 8.52
C ALA A 199 -17.79 7.76 7.68
N VAL A 200 -16.82 6.91 8.06
CA VAL A 200 -16.61 5.58 7.48
C VAL A 200 -17.17 4.51 8.43
N PRO A 201 -18.17 3.69 8.03
CA PRO A 201 -18.89 2.80 8.94
C PRO A 201 -18.05 1.75 9.67
N ALA A 202 -16.96 1.26 9.03
CA ALA A 202 -16.10 0.20 9.54
C ALA A 202 -14.64 0.65 9.67
N LEU A 203 -14.45 1.86 10.21
CA LEU A 203 -13.12 2.43 10.43
C LEU A 203 -12.64 2.25 11.87
N GLU A 204 -11.40 1.81 12.01
CA GLU A 204 -10.60 1.82 13.24
C GLU A 204 -9.54 2.91 13.12
N TYR A 205 -9.35 3.71 14.15
CA TYR A 205 -8.42 4.84 14.15
C TYR A 205 -7.44 4.72 15.31
N HIS A 206 -6.15 4.90 15.03
CA HIS A 206 -5.09 4.91 16.04
C HIS A 206 -4.05 5.99 15.74
N THR A 207 -3.38 6.46 16.80
CA THR A 207 -2.17 7.27 16.69
C THR A 207 -0.94 6.42 17.00
N MET A 208 0.18 6.71 16.33
CA MET A 208 1.47 6.08 16.54
C MET A 208 2.45 7.08 17.12
N VAL A 209 2.49 7.14 18.44
CA VAL A 209 3.34 8.06 19.22
C VAL A 209 4.84 7.81 19.03
N GLN A 210 5.24 6.55 18.80
CA GLN A 210 6.64 6.17 18.65
C GLN A 210 7.24 6.51 17.27
N ALA A 211 6.40 6.88 16.31
CA ALA A 211 6.84 7.38 15.02
C ALA A 211 7.01 8.91 15.14
N ARG A 212 8.23 9.36 15.41
CA ARG A 212 8.54 10.81 15.39
C ARG A 212 8.58 11.28 13.94
N ARG A 213 7.92 12.40 13.67
CA ARG A 213 8.06 13.16 12.42
C ARG A 213 9.43 13.81 12.32
#